data_AF-A0A9P5QL11-F1
#
_entry.id   AF-A0A9P5QL11-F1
#
_cell.length_a   1.000
_cell.length_b   1.000
_cell.length_c   1.000
_cell.angle_alpha   90.00
_cell.angle_beta   90.00
_cell.angle_gamma   90.00
#
_symmetry.space_group_name_H-M   'P 1'
#
loop_
_entity.id
_entity.type
_entity.pdbx_description
1 polymer ?
#
loop_
_entity_poly.entity_id
_entity_poly.type
_entity_poly.pdbx_seq_one_letter_code
_entity_poly.pdbx_strand_id
1 'polypeptide(L)'
;MFLKAIIPSARSLQPARAFSTSAASLTKKQFIVLARDYTDADALSRRLTVRPKHLVGANELKKSGTLELGGALLTDHSESGTMIGSVMIFNAESMEEVIGILEK
;
A
#
# COMPACT_ATOMS: atom_id res chain seq x y z
N MET A 1 3.52 -34.07 -23.77
CA MET A 1 2.15 -33.63 -24.15
C MET A 1 1.61 -32.93 -22.91
N PHE A 2 1.56 -31.60 -22.78
CA PHE A 2 0.86 -30.62 -23.62
C PHE A 2 1.60 -29.28 -23.71
N LEU A 3 1.66 -28.82 -24.96
CA LEU A 3 1.88 -27.49 -25.56
C LEU A 3 2.16 -26.25 -24.68
N LYS A 4 3.34 -25.65 -24.92
CA LYS A 4 3.62 -24.21 -24.78
C LYS A 4 2.75 -23.43 -25.77
N ALA A 5 1.95 -22.48 -25.29
CA ALA A 5 1.40 -21.41 -26.12
C ALA A 5 2.13 -20.10 -25.77
N ILE A 6 3.18 -19.78 -26.53
CA ILE A 6 3.77 -18.44 -26.54
C ILE A 6 2.95 -17.65 -27.56
N ILE A 7 2.09 -16.76 -27.06
CA ILE A 7 1.32 -15.83 -27.91
C ILE A 7 2.25 -14.65 -28.24
N PRO A 8 2.57 -14.38 -29.52
CA PRO A 8 3.24 -13.13 -29.87
C PRO A 8 2.22 -11.99 -29.78
N SER A 9 2.33 -11.16 -28.74
CA SER A 9 1.58 -9.92 -28.64
C SER A 9 2.06 -8.97 -29.72
N ALA A 10 1.27 -8.80 -30.79
CA ALA A 10 1.50 -7.79 -31.81
C ALA A 10 1.53 -6.40 -31.16
N ARG A 11 2.72 -5.78 -31.11
CA ARG A 11 2.90 -4.42 -30.60
C ARG A 11 2.37 -3.45 -31.65
N SER A 12 1.11 -3.03 -31.49
CA SER A 12 0.57 -1.86 -32.17
C SER A 12 1.49 -0.66 -31.89
N LEU A 13 2.06 -0.08 -32.94
CA LEU A 13 2.83 1.15 -32.86
C LEU A 13 1.85 2.29 -32.58
N GLN A 14 1.75 2.70 -31.31
CA GLN A 14 1.04 3.93 -30.96
C GLN A 14 1.79 5.13 -31.57
N PRO A 15 1.07 6.12 -32.14
CA PRO A 15 1.71 7.35 -32.61
C PRO A 15 2.40 8.07 -31.45
N ALA A 16 3.48 8.78 -31.79
CA ALA A 16 4.35 9.49 -30.85
C ALA A 16 3.53 10.27 -29.81
N ARG A 17 3.83 10.02 -28.53
CA ARG A 17 3.22 10.74 -27.40
C ARG A 17 3.55 12.22 -27.56
N ALA A 18 2.55 13.01 -27.97
CA ALA A 18 2.60 14.44 -27.82
C ALA A 18 2.79 14.78 -26.33
N PHE A 19 3.68 15.71 -26.01
CA PHE A 19 3.82 16.27 -24.68
C PHE A 19 2.50 16.95 -24.27
N SER A 20 1.61 16.19 -23.64
CA SER A 20 0.42 16.71 -23.00
C SER A 20 0.81 17.19 -21.61
N THR A 21 0.81 18.50 -21.39
CA THR A 21 0.90 19.06 -20.04
C THR A 21 -0.47 19.03 -19.39
N SER A 22 -1.00 17.84 -19.09
CA SER A 22 -2.02 17.76 -18.06
C SER A 22 -1.32 17.93 -16.71
N ALA A 23 -1.25 19.16 -16.22
CA ALA A 23 -0.81 19.51 -14.87
C ALA A 23 -1.78 19.01 -13.78
N ALA A 24 -2.35 17.82 -13.94
CA ALA A 24 -3.38 17.26 -13.07
C ALA A 24 -2.85 16.18 -12.11
N SER A 25 -1.52 16.05 -11.93
CA SER A 25 -0.95 15.02 -11.03
C SER A 25 0.36 15.45 -10.36
N LEU A 26 0.43 16.68 -9.86
CA LEU A 26 1.62 17.21 -9.19
C LEU A 26 1.37 17.81 -7.79
N THR A 27 0.20 17.59 -7.19
CA THR A 27 -0.11 18.12 -5.84
C THR A 27 0.05 17.09 -4.72
N LYS A 28 -0.05 15.79 -5.01
CA LYS A 28 0.06 14.74 -4.00
C LYS A 28 1.52 14.37 -3.75
N LYS A 29 1.93 14.47 -2.49
CA LYS A 29 3.22 14.06 -1.96
C LYS A 29 3.11 12.63 -1.41
N GLN A 30 4.25 11.96 -1.31
CA GLN A 30 4.34 10.64 -0.69
C GLN A 30 4.73 10.77 0.78
N PHE A 31 3.99 10.07 1.63
CA PHE A 31 4.24 10.01 3.07
C PHE A 31 4.42 8.56 3.49
N ILE A 32 5.50 8.28 4.22
CA ILE A 32 5.74 6.97 4.83
C ILE A 32 5.25 7.02 6.27
N VAL A 33 4.35 6.11 6.62
CA VAL A 33 3.85 5.92 7.97
C VAL A 33 4.42 4.63 8.53
N LEU A 34 5.10 4.73 9.67
CA LEU A 34 5.59 3.61 10.46
C LEU A 34 4.74 3.52 11.73
N ALA A 35 3.76 2.62 11.73
CA ALA A 35 2.91 2.36 12.88
C ALA A 35 3.47 1.16 13.65
N ARG A 36 4.02 1.38 14.83
CA ARG A 36 4.51 0.30 15.72
C ARG A 36 3.37 -0.15 16.63
N ASP A 37 3.26 -1.46 16.80
CA ASP A 37 2.36 -2.01 17.81
C ASP A 37 2.93 -1.78 19.21
N TYR A 38 2.09 -1.99 20.22
CA TYR A 38 2.55 -2.01 21.61
C TYR A 38 3.54 -3.16 21.85
N THR A 39 4.33 -3.05 22.91
CA THR A 39 5.38 -4.02 23.27
C THR A 39 4.95 -5.03 24.33
N ASP A 40 3.71 -4.92 24.84
CA ASP A 40 3.16 -5.88 25.80
C ASP A 40 2.81 -7.23 25.15
N ALA A 41 2.68 -8.27 25.97
CA ALA A 41 2.43 -9.63 25.51
C ALA A 41 1.11 -9.79 24.73
N ASP A 42 0.11 -8.94 25.00
CA ASP A 42 -1.19 -9.02 24.35
C ASP A 42 -1.26 -8.24 23.04
N ALA A 43 -0.20 -7.51 22.66
CA ALA A 43 -0.18 -6.66 21.47
C ALA A 43 -0.48 -7.44 20.18
N LEU A 44 0.13 -8.61 20.00
CA LEU A 44 -0.11 -9.45 18.83
C LEU A 44 -1.57 -9.93 18.77
N SER A 45 -2.14 -10.33 19.91
CA SER A 45 -3.53 -10.77 20.01
C SER A 45 -4.50 -9.64 19.62
N ARG A 46 -4.27 -8.43 20.16
CA ARG A 46 -5.05 -7.23 19.79
C ARG A 46 -4.94 -6.95 18.30
N ARG A 47 -3.72 -7.01 17.73
CA ARG A 47 -3.49 -6.83 16.29
C ARG A 47 -4.28 -7.84 15.46
N LEU A 48 -4.18 -9.14 15.78
CA LEU A 48 -4.87 -10.19 15.03
C LEU A 48 -6.39 -10.02 15.06
N THR A 49 -6.93 -9.55 16.19
CA THR A 49 -8.36 -9.28 16.36
C THR A 49 -8.84 -8.13 15.45
N VAL A 50 -8.06 -7.05 15.32
CA VAL A 50 -8.46 -5.88 14.50
C VAL A 50 -8.00 -5.96 13.03
N ARG A 51 -7.04 -6.84 12.72
CA ARG A 51 -6.41 -6.96 11.40
C ARG A 51 -7.42 -7.10 10.25
N PRO A 52 -8.49 -7.91 10.35
CA PRO A 52 -9.47 -8.00 9.26
C PRO A 52 -10.11 -6.65 8.94
N LYS A 53 -10.52 -5.87 9.96
CA LYS A 53 -11.07 -4.52 9.79
C LYS A 53 -10.03 -3.56 9.19
N HIS A 54 -8.80 -3.61 9.68
CA HIS A 54 -7.70 -2.80 9.14
C HIS A 54 -7.47 -3.07 7.64
N LEU A 55 -7.50 -4.34 7.21
CA LEU A 55 -7.32 -4.71 5.80
C LEU A 55 -8.50 -4.26 4.91
N VAL A 56 -9.72 -4.22 5.44
CA VAL A 56 -10.87 -3.65 4.71
C VAL A 56 -10.63 -2.17 4.42
N GLY A 57 -10.28 -1.38 5.44
CA GLY A 57 -9.98 0.05 5.25
C GLY A 57 -8.76 0.30 4.35
N ALA A 58 -7.70 -0.49 4.51
CA ALA A 58 -6.52 -0.40 3.64
C ALA A 58 -6.85 -0.71 2.17
N ASN A 59 -7.73 -1.68 1.91
CA ASN A 59 -8.18 -2.01 0.55
C ASN A 59 -9.02 -0.88 -0.06
N GLU A 60 -9.86 -0.21 0.72
CA GLU A 60 -10.63 0.96 0.26
C GLU A 60 -9.70 2.12 -0.11
N LEU A 61 -8.72 2.41 0.76
CA LEU A 61 -7.71 3.45 0.52
C LEU A 61 -6.80 3.12 -0.67
N LYS A 62 -6.52 1.84 -0.92
CA LYS A 62 -5.78 1.39 -2.10
C LYS A 62 -6.59 1.61 -3.37
N LYS A 63 -7.90 1.35 -3.34
CA LYS A 63 -8.81 1.60 -4.48
C LYS A 63 -8.97 3.08 -4.79
N SER A 64 -8.94 3.96 -3.78
CA SER A 64 -9.00 5.42 -3.98
C SER A 64 -7.67 6.03 -4.48
N GLY A 65 -6.58 5.25 -4.48
CA GLY A 65 -5.23 5.74 -4.78
C GLY A 65 -4.58 6.56 -3.66
N THR A 66 -5.23 6.61 -2.48
CA THR A 66 -4.70 7.30 -1.29
C THR A 66 -3.60 6.48 -0.62
N LEU A 67 -3.75 5.15 -0.57
CA LEU A 67 -2.70 4.22 -0.13
C LEU A 67 -1.98 3.65 -1.36
N GLU A 68 -0.70 3.95 -1.51
CA GLU A 68 0.14 3.42 -2.60
C GLU A 68 0.58 2.00 -2.30
N LEU A 69 1.10 1.74 -1.10
CA LEU A 69 1.45 0.39 -0.66
C LEU A 69 1.44 0.27 0.85
N GLY A 70 1.35 -0.94 1.36
CA GLY A 70 1.47 -1.20 2.79
C GLY A 70 1.75 -2.66 3.10
N GLY A 71 2.34 -2.89 4.27
CA GLY A 71 2.73 -4.22 4.73
C GLY A 71 2.94 -4.27 6.24
N ALA A 72 3.10 -5.48 6.77
CA ALA A 72 3.46 -5.66 8.17
C ALA A 72 4.96 -5.42 8.38
N LEU A 73 5.30 -4.77 9.48
CA LEU A 73 6.66 -4.77 10.02
C LEU A 73 6.85 -6.06 10.79
N LEU A 74 7.89 -6.81 10.43
CA LEU A 74 8.24 -8.07 11.08
C LEU A 74 9.48 -7.89 11.96
N THR A 75 9.64 -8.73 12.99
CA THR A 75 10.86 -8.82 13.79
C THR A 75 12.07 -9.22 12.95
N ASP A 76 11.84 -10.13 12.01
CA ASP A 76 12.84 -10.73 11.14
C ASP A 76 12.16 -11.23 9.85
N HIS A 77 12.97 -11.68 8.88
CA HIS A 77 12.49 -12.17 7.59
C HIS A 77 12.33 -13.70 7.52
N SER A 78 12.29 -14.38 8.67
CA SER A 78 12.02 -15.82 8.73
C SER A 78 10.52 -16.11 8.66
N GLU A 79 10.14 -17.36 8.43
CA GLU A 79 8.73 -17.79 8.44
C GLU A 79 8.08 -17.63 9.84
N SER A 80 8.89 -17.59 10.90
CA SER A 80 8.45 -17.37 12.28
C SER A 80 8.44 -15.90 12.71
N GLY A 81 8.77 -14.98 11.80
CA GLY A 81 8.83 -13.55 12.09
C GLY A 81 7.48 -13.03 12.60
N THR A 82 7.49 -12.37 13.76
CA THR A 82 6.27 -11.86 14.38
C THR A 82 5.96 -10.46 13.88
N MET A 83 4.67 -10.16 13.66
CA MET A 83 4.23 -8.83 13.29
C MET A 83 4.33 -7.87 14.49
N ILE A 84 5.04 -6.77 14.30
CA ILE A 84 5.30 -5.73 15.32
C ILE A 84 4.83 -4.34 14.87
N GLY A 85 4.05 -4.28 13.80
CA GLY A 85 3.51 -3.04 13.28
C GLY A 85 3.18 -3.10 11.80
N SER A 86 2.99 -1.91 11.22
CA SER A 86 2.69 -1.70 9.81
C SER A 86 3.57 -0.59 9.23
N VAL A 87 3.95 -0.75 7.96
CA VAL A 87 4.50 0.31 7.13
C VAL A 87 3.54 0.58 5.99
N MET A 88 3.24 1.86 5.75
CA MET A 88 2.28 2.29 4.72
C MET A 88 2.82 3.52 3.99
N ILE A 89 2.56 3.61 2.70
CA ILE A 89 2.91 4.74 1.85
C ILE A 89 1.63 5.37 1.33
N PHE A 90 1.42 6.64 1.65
CA PHE A 90 0.24 7.41 1.28
C PHE A 90 0.55 8.49 0.26
N ASN A 91 -0.39 8.72 -0.65
CA ASN A 91 -0.41 9.86 -1.56
C ASN A 91 -1.42 10.90 -1.03
N ALA A 92 -0.92 12.00 -0.47
CA ALA A 92 -1.74 13.04 0.18
C ALA A 92 -1.19 14.44 -0.11
N GLU A 93 -1.99 15.49 0.09
CA GLU A 93 -1.54 16.88 -0.11
C GLU A 93 -0.73 17.40 1.08
N SER A 94 -1.04 16.92 2.28
CA SER A 94 -0.41 17.33 3.53
C SER A 94 -0.29 16.19 4.54
N MET A 95 0.48 16.42 5.61
CA MET A 95 0.65 15.45 6.69
C MET A 95 -0.62 15.31 7.53
N GLU A 96 -1.37 16.41 7.68
CA GLU A 96 -2.63 16.47 8.43
C GLU A 96 -3.70 15.60 7.80
N GLU A 97 -3.75 15.55 6.46
CA GLU A 97 -4.64 14.62 5.74
C GLU A 97 -4.32 13.17 6.09
N VAL A 98 -3.03 12.80 6.12
CA VAL A 98 -2.58 11.45 6.48
C VAL A 98 -2.97 11.13 7.93
N ILE A 99 -2.73 12.05 8.87
CA ILE A 99 -3.11 11.87 10.28
C ILE A 99 -4.62 11.66 10.42
N GLY A 100 -5.43 12.48 9.76
CA GLY A 100 -6.89 12.36 9.79
C GLY A 100 -7.43 11.07 9.15
N ILE A 101 -6.64 10.40 8.28
CA ILE A 101 -6.97 9.05 7.78
C ILE A 101 -6.65 7.99 8.83
N LEU A 102 -5.55 8.14 9.57
CA LEU A 102 -5.10 7.17 10.56
C LEU A 102 -5.94 7.13 11.84
N GLU A 103 -6.58 8.24 12.19
CA GLU A 103 -7.41 8.38 13.39
C GLU A 103 -8.84 7.82 13.25
N LYS A 104 -9.22 7.35 12.05
CA LYS A 104 -10.55 6.78 11.75
C LYS A 104 -10.61 5.27 12.00
#